data_AF-E4NWD4-F1
#
_entry.id   AF-E4NWD4-F1
#
_cell.length_a   1.000
_cell.length_b   1.000
_cell.length_c   1.000
_cell.angle_alpha   90.00
_cell.angle_beta   90.00
_cell.angle_gamma   90.00
#
_symmetry.space_group_name_H-M   'P 1'
#
loop_
_entity.id
_entity.type
_entity.pdbx_description
1 polymer ?
#
loop_
_entity_poly.entity_id
_entity_poly.type
_entity_poly.pdbx_seq_one_letter_code
_entity_poly.pdbx_strand_id
1 'polypeptide(L)'
;MTDEHTRDYRSQVKDSFPEIADIEAETLREQVIEAWCLGLERGGWTDIEDIPYAWNIHEVTNVEHVRGVTRIAVQSAEEQRDFHGADPDFDVIRAACLLHDVGKCYEYVDFVDDDVLSTPDPEYATAEVPHSLSGYALAHEVGCPLAVQRAIPHFIGEIPTRTLEAELVKSANSASSNAITQATMGISLQEWVEKYSQTS
;
A
#
# COMPACT_ATOMS: atom_id res chain seq x y z
N MET A 1 10.88 -17.86 -28.66
CA MET A 1 11.82 -16.73 -28.74
C MET A 1 11.01 -15.49 -29.01
N THR A 2 11.16 -14.51 -28.10
CA THR A 2 10.69 -13.11 -27.99
C THR A 2 9.90 -13.00 -26.68
N ASP A 3 10.57 -12.95 -25.54
CA ASP A 3 11.27 -11.78 -24.95
C ASP A 3 10.57 -11.59 -23.61
N GLU A 4 10.82 -12.52 -22.68
CA GLU A 4 10.42 -12.36 -21.30
C GLU A 4 11.38 -11.30 -20.76
N HIS A 5 11.04 -10.02 -20.99
CA HIS A 5 11.55 -8.94 -20.16
C HIS A 5 11.30 -9.41 -18.74
N THR A 6 12.32 -9.95 -18.09
CA THR A 6 12.27 -10.21 -16.66
C THR A 6 12.04 -8.84 -16.06
N ARG A 7 10.78 -8.50 -15.80
CA ARG A 7 10.39 -7.26 -15.16
C ARG A 7 11.17 -7.26 -13.87
N ASP A 8 12.14 -6.36 -13.77
CA ASP A 8 12.99 -6.30 -12.59
C ASP A 8 12.20 -5.58 -11.49
N TYR A 9 11.17 -6.26 -10.98
CA TYR A 9 10.29 -5.75 -9.95
C TYR A 9 11.09 -5.34 -8.72
N ARG A 10 12.19 -6.03 -8.40
CA ARG A 10 13.05 -5.64 -7.30
C ARG A 10 13.67 -4.27 -7.51
N SER A 11 14.13 -3.94 -8.71
CA SER A 11 14.64 -2.60 -9.00
C SER A 11 13.52 -1.56 -9.03
N GLN A 12 12.38 -1.85 -9.68
CA GLN A 12 11.22 -0.96 -9.66
C GLN A 12 10.79 -0.60 -8.24
N VAL A 13 10.63 -1.60 -7.36
CA VAL A 13 10.22 -1.40 -5.96
C VAL A 13 11.21 -0.54 -5.19
N LYS A 14 12.52 -0.76 -5.38
CA LYS A 14 13.57 0.03 -4.68
C LYS A 14 13.63 1.47 -5.17
N ASP A 15 13.45 1.68 -6.47
CA ASP A 15 13.49 3.00 -7.08
C ASP A 15 12.23 3.81 -6.77
N SER A 16 11.05 3.16 -6.80
CA SER A 16 9.77 3.78 -6.45
C SER A 16 9.62 4.02 -4.94
N PHE A 17 10.18 3.17 -4.07
CA PHE A 17 10.09 3.31 -2.62
C PHE A 17 11.45 3.47 -1.94
N PRO A 18 12.13 4.63 -2.08
CA PRO A 18 13.40 4.87 -1.40
C PRO A 18 13.28 4.81 0.13
N GLU A 19 12.08 5.03 0.68
CA GLU A 19 11.79 4.92 2.11
C GLU A 19 12.05 3.51 2.69
N ILE A 20 12.15 2.46 1.86
CA ILE A 20 12.57 1.11 2.27
C ILE A 20 13.97 1.15 2.91
N ALA A 21 14.88 2.02 2.43
CA ALA A 21 16.25 2.11 2.94
C ALA A 21 16.32 2.58 4.40
N ASP A 22 15.27 3.25 4.89
CA ASP A 22 15.18 3.78 6.26
C ASP A 22 14.58 2.76 7.26
N ILE A 23 14.25 1.54 6.82
CA ILE A 23 13.91 0.42 7.71
C ILE A 23 15.22 -0.19 8.23
N GLU A 24 15.43 -0.21 9.54
CA GLU A 24 16.67 -0.69 10.15
C GLU A 24 16.83 -2.20 9.96
N ALA A 25 15.78 -2.98 10.22
CA ALA A 25 15.77 -4.43 10.11
C ALA A 25 15.89 -4.88 8.64
N GLU A 26 17.06 -5.42 8.27
CA GLU A 26 17.34 -5.94 6.92
C GLU A 26 16.33 -7.02 6.49
N THR A 27 15.93 -7.91 7.41
CA THR A 27 14.92 -8.92 7.13
C THR A 27 13.58 -8.29 6.76
N LEU A 28 13.18 -7.21 7.45
CA LEU A 28 11.91 -6.53 7.17
C LEU A 28 11.95 -5.78 5.83
N ARG A 29 13.11 -5.20 5.46
CA ARG A 29 13.32 -4.62 4.12
C ARG A 29 13.08 -5.64 3.02
N GLU A 30 13.71 -6.80 3.13
CA GLU A 30 13.54 -7.85 2.12
C GLU A 30 12.10 -8.37 2.08
N GLN A 31 11.40 -8.46 3.21
CA GLN A 31 9.99 -8.86 3.25
C GLN A 31 9.07 -7.85 2.56
N VAL A 32 9.29 -6.55 2.76
CA VAL A 32 8.53 -5.50 2.06
C VAL A 32 8.76 -5.59 0.56
N ILE A 33 10.01 -5.76 0.12
CA ILE A 33 10.35 -5.90 -1.30
C ILE A 33 9.69 -7.15 -1.91
N GLU A 34 9.78 -8.28 -1.21
CA GLU A 34 9.23 -9.55 -1.67
C GLU A 34 7.70 -9.50 -1.81
N ALA A 35 7.01 -8.85 -0.86
CA ALA A 35 5.56 -8.68 -0.93
C ALA A 35 5.16 -7.91 -2.20
N TRP A 36 5.85 -6.80 -2.51
CA TRP A 36 5.59 -6.07 -3.75
C TRP A 36 5.93 -6.87 -4.99
N CYS A 37 7.05 -7.60 -5.02
CA CYS A 37 7.42 -8.42 -6.17
C CYS A 37 6.38 -9.51 -6.46
N LEU A 38 5.93 -10.23 -5.42
CA LEU A 38 4.86 -11.23 -5.54
C LEU A 38 3.54 -10.60 -5.96
N GLY A 39 3.20 -9.44 -5.40
CA GLY A 39 2.00 -8.68 -5.77
C GLY A 39 2.00 -8.32 -7.26
N LEU A 40 3.09 -7.72 -7.74
CA LEU A 40 3.28 -7.30 -9.13
C LEU A 40 3.26 -8.50 -10.09
N GLU A 41 3.96 -9.58 -9.73
CA GLU A 41 4.00 -10.81 -10.52
C GLU A 41 2.62 -11.45 -10.67
N ARG A 42 1.93 -11.72 -9.56
CA ARG A 42 0.60 -12.36 -9.55
C ARG A 42 -0.49 -11.45 -10.10
N GLY A 43 -0.36 -10.13 -9.94
CA GLY A 43 -1.25 -9.15 -10.57
C GLY A 43 -0.98 -8.96 -12.07
N GLY A 44 0.15 -9.46 -12.58
CA GLY A 44 0.54 -9.32 -13.98
C GLY A 44 1.02 -7.92 -14.38
N TRP A 45 1.35 -7.04 -13.44
CA TRP A 45 1.68 -5.63 -13.72
C TRP A 45 2.97 -5.46 -14.52
N THR A 46 2.99 -4.55 -15.49
CA THR A 46 4.19 -4.25 -16.27
C THR A 46 5.15 -3.35 -15.50
N ASP A 47 4.62 -2.27 -14.94
CA ASP A 47 5.32 -1.33 -14.09
C ASP A 47 4.55 -1.14 -12.77
N ILE A 48 5.27 -0.95 -11.67
CA ILE A 48 4.68 -0.60 -10.37
C ILE A 48 3.91 0.73 -10.41
N GLU A 49 4.32 1.65 -11.29
CA GLU A 49 3.65 2.95 -11.47
C GLU A 49 2.33 2.84 -12.24
N ASP A 50 2.05 1.70 -12.91
CA ASP A 50 0.79 1.48 -13.63
C ASP A 50 -0.41 1.24 -12.69
N ILE A 51 -0.15 0.95 -11.42
CA ILE A 51 -1.20 0.72 -10.42
C ILE A 51 -1.79 2.08 -10.02
N PRO A 52 -3.08 2.35 -10.26
CA PRO A 52 -3.68 3.64 -9.91
C PRO A 52 -3.93 3.76 -8.40
N TYR A 53 -3.97 4.99 -7.89
CA TYR A 53 -4.34 5.27 -6.51
C TYR A 53 -5.75 4.74 -6.18
N ALA A 54 -6.71 4.97 -7.08
CA ALA A 54 -8.06 4.47 -6.95
C ALA A 54 -8.58 4.05 -8.33
N TRP A 55 -9.56 3.16 -8.37
CA TRP A 55 -10.15 2.66 -9.62
C TRP A 55 -10.65 3.76 -10.58
N ASN A 56 -10.96 4.96 -10.07
CA ASN A 56 -11.42 6.12 -10.84
C ASN A 56 -10.51 7.36 -10.75
N ILE A 57 -9.30 7.23 -10.20
CA ILE A 57 -8.30 8.30 -10.13
C ILE A 57 -6.98 7.71 -10.64
N HIS A 58 -6.70 7.92 -11.93
CA HIS A 58 -5.56 7.33 -12.63
C HIS A 58 -4.41 8.31 -12.83
N GLU A 59 -4.65 9.61 -12.61
CA GLU A 59 -3.61 10.65 -12.68
C GLU A 59 -2.67 10.66 -11.46
N VAL A 60 -2.98 9.89 -10.41
CA VAL A 60 -2.14 9.68 -9.22
C VAL A 60 -1.85 8.18 -9.10
N THR A 61 -0.58 7.82 -9.00
CA THR A 61 -0.16 6.42 -8.87
C THR A 61 -0.31 5.92 -7.45
N ASN A 62 -0.46 4.60 -7.28
CA ASN A 62 -0.44 3.98 -5.96
C ASN A 62 0.91 4.20 -5.26
N VAL A 63 2.01 4.28 -6.02
CA VAL A 63 3.33 4.64 -5.49
C VAL A 63 3.31 6.03 -4.86
N GLU A 64 2.80 7.04 -5.57
CA GLU A 64 2.71 8.41 -5.03
C GLU A 64 1.95 8.44 -3.71
N HIS A 65 0.81 7.75 -3.66
CA HIS A 65 0.01 7.64 -2.45
C HIS A 65 0.75 6.94 -1.30
N VAL A 66 1.28 5.74 -1.53
CA VAL A 66 2.00 4.94 -0.52
C VAL A 66 3.18 5.72 0.07
N ARG A 67 3.93 6.45 -0.76
CA ARG A 67 5.01 7.33 -0.29
C ARG A 67 4.49 8.50 0.53
N GLY A 68 3.41 9.13 0.08
CA GLY A 68 2.73 10.20 0.81
C GLY A 68 2.33 9.75 2.23
N VAL A 69 1.68 8.59 2.33
CA VAL A 69 1.28 7.98 3.60
C VAL A 69 2.50 7.71 4.48
N THR A 70 3.54 7.09 3.94
CA THR A 70 4.78 6.79 4.68
C THR A 70 5.40 8.05 5.28
N ARG A 71 5.52 9.12 4.48
CA ARG A 71 6.11 10.38 4.94
C ARG A 71 5.28 11.07 6.02
N ILE A 72 3.96 11.10 5.87
CA ILE A 72 3.06 11.69 6.87
C ILE A 72 3.10 10.90 8.17
N ALA A 73 3.09 9.57 8.10
CA ALA A 73 3.09 8.71 9.28
C ALA A 73 4.40 8.84 10.08
N VAL A 74 5.56 8.86 9.40
CA VAL A 74 6.87 9.04 10.04
C VAL A 74 6.96 10.40 10.74
N GLN A 75 6.58 11.50 10.08
CA GLN A 75 6.59 12.83 10.71
C GLN A 75 5.63 12.90 11.90
N SER A 76 4.45 12.28 11.78
CA SER A 76 3.51 12.21 12.90
C SER A 76 4.09 11.43 14.08
N ALA A 77 4.80 10.34 13.81
CA ALA A 77 5.48 9.52 14.83
C ALA A 77 6.61 10.27 15.53
N GLU A 78 7.39 11.07 14.79
CA GLU A 78 8.42 11.95 15.35
C GLU A 78 7.81 12.92 16.36
N GLU A 79 6.70 13.57 16.03
CA GLU A 79 5.98 14.45 16.97
C GLU A 79 5.46 13.69 18.20
N GLN A 80 4.94 12.45 18.02
CA GLN A 80 4.53 11.62 19.17
C GLN A 80 5.70 11.28 20.09
N ARG A 81 6.88 10.97 19.52
CA ARG A 81 8.10 10.71 20.29
C ARG A 81 8.60 11.95 21.01
N ASP A 82 8.78 13.04 20.27
CA ASP A 82 9.54 14.22 20.71
C ASP A 82 8.72 15.13 21.63
N PHE A 83 7.40 15.22 21.40
CA PHE A 83 6.53 16.10 22.18
C PHE A 83 5.71 15.35 23.25
N HIS A 84 5.27 14.13 22.95
CA HIS A 84 4.40 13.36 23.85
C HIS A 84 5.13 12.26 24.64
N GLY A 85 6.40 11.99 24.33
CA GLY A 85 7.19 10.95 25.01
C GLY A 85 6.70 9.54 24.70
N ALA A 86 6.01 9.34 23.58
CA ALA A 86 5.68 8.01 23.07
C ALA A 86 6.94 7.30 22.55
N ASP A 87 6.85 5.97 22.36
CA ASP A 87 7.93 5.14 21.85
C ASP A 87 7.44 4.37 20.60
N PRO A 88 7.20 5.05 19.47
CA PRO A 88 6.71 4.41 18.26
C PRO A 88 7.79 3.55 17.60
N ASP A 89 7.41 2.37 17.11
CA ASP A 89 8.28 1.53 16.30
C ASP A 89 8.30 2.03 14.83
N PHE A 90 9.37 2.74 14.47
CA PHE A 90 9.51 3.34 13.14
C PHE A 90 9.64 2.31 12.01
N ASP A 91 10.20 1.13 12.28
CA ASP A 91 10.31 0.05 11.29
C ASP A 91 8.93 -0.53 10.99
N VAL A 92 8.11 -0.73 12.03
CA VAL A 92 6.72 -1.17 11.87
C VAL A 92 5.91 -0.13 11.10
N ILE A 93 6.06 1.17 11.40
CA ILE A 93 5.36 2.25 10.68
C ILE A 93 5.74 2.25 9.20
N ARG A 94 7.04 2.28 8.89
CA ARG A 94 7.51 2.31 7.50
C ARG A 94 7.04 1.09 6.73
N ALA A 95 7.26 -0.11 7.27
CA ALA A 95 6.85 -1.34 6.60
C ALA A 95 5.33 -1.42 6.42
N ALA A 96 4.54 -1.04 7.43
CA ALA A 96 3.08 -1.05 7.33
C ALA A 96 2.58 -0.03 6.30
N CYS A 97 3.09 1.21 6.29
CA CYS A 97 2.73 2.20 5.28
C CYS A 97 3.11 1.74 3.87
N LEU A 98 4.31 1.18 3.69
CA LEU A 98 4.77 0.68 2.39
C LEU A 98 3.95 -0.52 1.89
N LEU A 99 3.30 -1.27 2.77
CA LEU A 99 2.49 -2.43 2.42
C LEU A 99 0.98 -2.21 2.48
N HIS A 100 0.50 -1.08 3.00
CA HIS A 100 -0.93 -0.94 3.30
C HIS A 100 -1.86 -1.11 2.08
N ASP A 101 -1.33 -0.77 0.90
CA ASP A 101 -2.02 -0.81 -0.39
C ASP A 101 -1.39 -1.77 -1.41
N VAL A 102 -0.49 -2.67 -0.98
CA VAL A 102 0.10 -3.70 -1.87
C VAL A 102 -0.97 -4.63 -2.44
N GLY A 103 -2.09 -4.82 -1.72
CA GLY A 103 -3.21 -5.64 -2.18
C GLY A 103 -3.92 -5.10 -3.41
N LYS A 104 -3.70 -3.83 -3.79
CA LYS A 104 -4.23 -3.27 -5.05
C LYS A 104 -3.62 -3.93 -6.28
N CYS A 105 -2.45 -4.55 -6.13
CA CYS A 105 -1.90 -5.40 -7.19
C CYS A 105 -2.87 -6.51 -7.61
N TYR A 106 -3.77 -6.94 -6.73
CA TYR A 106 -4.79 -7.95 -7.03
C TYR A 106 -6.14 -7.34 -7.33
N GLU A 107 -6.56 -6.33 -6.56
CA GLU A 107 -7.90 -5.75 -6.68
C GLU A 107 -8.07 -4.92 -7.96
N TYR A 108 -6.99 -4.29 -8.47
CA TYR A 108 -7.11 -3.25 -9.50
C TYR A 108 -6.88 -3.72 -10.95
N VAL A 109 -6.67 -5.02 -11.16
CA VAL A 109 -6.38 -5.58 -12.49
C VAL A 109 -7.51 -5.36 -13.51
N ASP A 110 -8.77 -5.23 -13.05
CA ASP A 110 -9.93 -5.02 -13.92
C ASP A 110 -10.26 -3.53 -14.17
N PHE A 111 -9.45 -2.62 -13.64
CA PHE A 111 -9.70 -1.16 -13.70
C PHE A 111 -8.65 -0.38 -14.49
N VAL A 112 -7.81 -1.09 -15.23
CA VAL A 112 -6.76 -0.53 -16.09
C VAL A 112 -6.85 -1.10 -17.51
N ASP A 113 -6.13 -0.50 -18.46
CA ASP A 113 -6.07 -1.00 -19.83
C ASP A 113 -5.23 -2.29 -19.93
N ASP A 114 -5.59 -3.19 -20.84
CA ASP A 114 -4.92 -4.50 -21.01
C ASP A 114 -3.43 -4.39 -21.39
N ASP A 115 -2.96 -3.22 -21.85
CA ASP A 115 -1.58 -3.01 -22.30
C ASP A 115 -0.57 -2.78 -21.17
N VAL A 116 -1.04 -2.45 -19.97
CA VAL A 116 -0.20 -2.37 -18.76
C VAL A 116 -0.13 -3.69 -18.00
N LEU A 117 -0.89 -4.71 -18.41
CA LEU A 117 -0.91 -6.04 -17.79
C LEU A 117 -0.35 -7.12 -18.73
N SER A 118 0.32 -8.11 -18.14
CA SER A 118 0.42 -9.45 -18.71
C SER A 118 -0.83 -10.25 -18.34
N THR A 119 -0.73 -11.56 -18.15
CA THR A 119 -1.83 -12.37 -17.62
C THR A 119 -1.82 -12.31 -16.08
N PRO A 120 -2.84 -11.73 -15.42
CA PRO A 120 -2.99 -11.84 -13.98
C PRO A 120 -3.30 -13.29 -13.57
N ASP A 121 -2.84 -13.69 -12.40
CA ASP A 121 -3.13 -14.99 -11.81
C ASP A 121 -4.54 -14.99 -11.20
N PRO A 122 -5.52 -15.73 -11.76
CA PRO A 122 -6.89 -15.74 -11.27
C PRO A 122 -7.07 -16.37 -9.89
N GLU A 123 -6.05 -17.03 -9.32
CA GLU A 123 -6.08 -17.48 -7.92
C GLU A 123 -6.04 -16.29 -6.95
N TYR A 124 -5.35 -15.20 -7.32
CA TYR A 124 -5.09 -14.05 -6.45
C TYR A 124 -5.79 -12.77 -6.93
N ALA A 125 -5.71 -12.49 -8.23
CA ALA A 125 -6.19 -11.25 -8.83
C ALA A 125 -7.72 -11.27 -8.95
N THR A 126 -8.39 -10.57 -8.05
CA THR A 126 -9.85 -10.47 -7.97
C THR A 126 -10.27 -9.21 -7.23
N ALA A 127 -11.37 -8.60 -7.68
CA ALA A 127 -12.03 -7.50 -6.97
C ALA A 127 -12.83 -7.96 -5.74
N GLU A 128 -13.02 -9.27 -5.53
CA GLU A 128 -13.82 -9.81 -4.42
C GLU A 128 -13.12 -9.69 -3.05
N VAL A 129 -11.78 -9.70 -3.03
CA VAL A 129 -10.99 -9.60 -1.80
C VAL A 129 -10.38 -8.20 -1.73
N PRO A 130 -10.84 -7.32 -0.81
CA PRO A 130 -10.33 -5.96 -0.69
C PRO A 130 -8.82 -5.93 -0.44
N HIS A 131 -8.12 -4.93 -0.99
CA HIS A 131 -6.67 -4.74 -0.87
C HIS A 131 -6.17 -4.74 0.58
N SER A 132 -6.97 -4.25 1.53
CA SER A 132 -6.63 -4.28 2.96
C SER A 132 -6.49 -5.72 3.49
N LEU A 133 -7.30 -6.67 2.99
CA LEU A 133 -7.27 -8.07 3.40
C LEU A 133 -6.23 -8.88 2.62
N SER A 134 -6.15 -8.69 1.30
CA SER A 134 -5.13 -9.35 0.49
C SER A 134 -3.73 -8.83 0.82
N GLY A 135 -3.58 -7.55 1.16
CA GLY A 135 -2.33 -6.97 1.68
C GLY A 135 -1.92 -7.56 3.03
N TYR A 136 -2.86 -7.77 3.95
CA TYR A 136 -2.60 -8.52 5.20
C TYR A 136 -2.10 -9.94 4.90
N ALA A 137 -2.80 -10.66 4.00
CA ALA A 137 -2.45 -12.03 3.64
C ALA A 137 -1.06 -12.12 2.99
N LEU A 138 -0.73 -11.18 2.12
CA LEU A 138 0.56 -11.12 1.44
C LEU A 138 1.70 -10.80 2.41
N ALA A 139 1.50 -9.84 3.32
CA ALA A 139 2.46 -9.55 4.38
C ALA A 139 2.67 -10.76 5.32
N HIS A 140 1.61 -11.54 5.56
CA HIS A 140 1.71 -12.79 6.30
C HIS A 140 2.54 -13.84 5.55
N GLU A 141 2.31 -14.01 4.25
CA GLU A 141 3.00 -14.99 3.39
C GLU A 141 4.51 -14.77 3.35
N VAL A 142 4.96 -13.52 3.23
CA VAL A 142 6.41 -13.18 3.25
C VAL A 142 7.01 -13.16 4.66
N GLY A 143 6.19 -13.38 5.70
CA GLY A 143 6.63 -13.52 7.08
C GLY A 143 6.84 -12.21 7.84
N CYS A 144 6.23 -11.10 7.42
CA CYS A 144 6.31 -9.84 8.16
C CYS A 144 5.89 -10.04 9.63
N PRO A 145 6.42 -9.26 10.59
CA PRO A 145 5.97 -9.34 11.98
C PRO A 145 4.47 -9.05 12.12
N LEU A 146 3.81 -9.69 13.11
CA LEU A 146 2.37 -9.49 13.36
C LEU A 146 2.01 -8.00 13.59
N ALA A 147 2.93 -7.21 14.15
CA ALA A 147 2.75 -5.78 14.33
C ALA A 147 2.56 -5.03 13.00
N VAL A 148 3.29 -5.41 11.95
CA VAL A 148 3.14 -4.90 10.59
C VAL A 148 1.86 -5.42 9.96
N GLN A 149 1.62 -6.74 10.03
CA GLN A 149 0.43 -7.37 9.46
C GLN A 149 -0.86 -6.68 9.93
N ARG A 150 -1.03 -6.51 11.25
CA ARG A 150 -2.24 -5.90 11.83
C ARG A 150 -2.36 -4.38 11.64
N ALA A 151 -1.31 -3.71 11.15
CA ALA A 151 -1.33 -2.28 10.85
C ALA A 151 -1.78 -1.97 9.41
N ILE A 152 -1.77 -2.97 8.52
CA ILE A 152 -2.20 -2.84 7.12
C ILE A 152 -3.72 -2.57 6.99
N PRO A 153 -4.63 -3.29 7.69
CA PRO A 153 -6.07 -3.05 7.57
C PRO A 153 -6.50 -1.69 8.13
N HIS A 154 -6.77 -0.75 7.21
CA HIS A 154 -7.03 0.65 7.54
C HIS A 154 -8.45 1.12 7.15
N PHE A 155 -9.14 0.39 6.26
CA PHE A 155 -10.52 0.69 5.85
C PHE A 155 -11.50 -0.44 6.20
N ILE A 156 -11.24 -1.68 5.75
CA ILE A 156 -12.06 -2.88 6.02
C ILE A 156 -11.31 -3.84 6.94
N GLY A 157 -12.02 -4.42 7.91
CA GLY A 157 -11.46 -5.33 8.92
C GLY A 157 -11.13 -4.59 10.22
N GLU A 158 -12.03 -4.65 11.21
CA GLU A 158 -11.72 -4.12 12.53
C GLU A 158 -10.67 -4.98 13.22
N ILE A 159 -9.58 -4.35 13.64
CA ILE A 159 -8.60 -4.94 14.54
C ILE A 159 -8.99 -4.53 15.97
N PRO A 160 -9.37 -5.47 16.87
CA PRO A 160 -9.91 -5.14 18.19
C PRO A 160 -9.00 -4.28 19.07
N THR A 161 -7.69 -4.31 18.82
CA THR A 161 -6.71 -3.43 19.48
C THR A 161 -5.65 -3.01 18.48
N ARG A 162 -5.77 -1.78 17.98
CA ARG A 162 -4.75 -1.13 17.14
C ARG A 162 -3.60 -0.64 18.02
N THR A 163 -2.38 -0.77 17.50
CA THR A 163 -1.21 -0.13 18.11
C THR A 163 -1.15 1.35 17.74
N LEU A 164 -0.22 2.06 18.37
CA LEU A 164 0.11 3.42 17.97
C LEU A 164 0.47 3.49 16.47
N GLU A 165 1.30 2.55 15.99
CA GLU A 165 1.72 2.50 14.59
C GLU A 165 0.53 2.29 13.64
N ALA A 166 -0.38 1.37 13.98
CA ALA A 166 -1.59 1.13 13.18
C ALA A 166 -2.52 2.36 13.14
N GLU A 167 -2.66 3.10 14.24
CA GLU A 167 -3.43 4.35 14.26
C GLU A 167 -2.75 5.46 13.46
N LEU A 168 -1.42 5.53 13.49
CA LEU A 168 -0.64 6.49 12.68
C LEU A 168 -0.76 6.19 11.18
N VAL A 169 -0.65 4.92 10.77
CA VAL A 169 -0.84 4.49 9.37
C VAL A 169 -2.23 4.87 8.88
N LYS A 170 -3.28 4.55 9.66
CA LYS A 170 -4.67 4.89 9.32
C LYS A 170 -4.89 6.40 9.20
N SER A 171 -4.36 7.17 10.14
CA SER A 171 -4.49 8.63 10.15
C SER A 171 -3.75 9.27 8.98
N ALA A 172 -2.54 8.79 8.68
CA ALA A 172 -1.73 9.26 7.56
C ALA A 172 -2.38 8.91 6.21
N ASN A 173 -2.95 7.71 6.06
CA ASN A 173 -3.73 7.35 4.88
C ASN A 173 -4.92 8.31 4.70
N SER A 174 -5.74 8.51 5.74
CA SER A 174 -6.88 9.44 5.66
C SER A 174 -6.46 10.86 5.26
N ALA A 175 -5.35 11.36 5.81
CA ALA A 175 -4.82 12.67 5.47
C ALA A 175 -4.34 12.75 4.00
N SER A 176 -3.56 11.75 3.54
CA SER A 176 -3.09 11.67 2.15
C SER A 176 -4.24 11.53 1.16
N SER A 177 -5.16 10.62 1.44
CA SER A 177 -6.32 10.33 0.60
C SER A 177 -7.25 11.55 0.47
N ASN A 178 -7.52 12.29 1.56
CA ASN A 178 -8.27 13.54 1.48
C ASN A 178 -7.57 14.60 0.60
N ALA A 179 -6.25 14.72 0.70
CA ALA A 179 -5.50 15.66 -0.12
C ALA A 179 -5.59 15.30 -1.61
N ILE A 180 -5.46 14.01 -1.94
CA ILE A 180 -5.58 13.52 -3.31
C ILE A 180 -6.99 13.78 -3.85
N THR A 181 -8.06 13.33 -3.18
CA THR A 181 -9.43 13.50 -3.67
C THR A 181 -9.82 14.97 -3.82
N GLN A 182 -9.33 15.84 -2.92
CA GLN A 182 -9.58 17.27 -3.02
C GLN A 182 -8.84 17.88 -4.23
N ALA A 183 -7.59 17.47 -4.48
CA ALA A 183 -6.79 17.98 -5.59
C ALA A 183 -7.31 17.51 -6.95
N THR A 184 -7.72 16.25 -7.07
CA THR A 184 -8.14 15.63 -8.34
C THR A 184 -9.62 15.87 -8.65
N MET A 185 -10.48 15.81 -7.64
CA MET A 185 -11.94 15.83 -7.83
C MET A 185 -12.65 17.00 -7.15
N GLY A 186 -11.96 17.79 -6.32
CA GLY A 186 -12.56 18.90 -5.59
C GLY A 186 -13.52 18.50 -4.47
N ILE A 187 -13.45 17.24 -4.00
CA ILE A 187 -14.30 16.67 -2.94
C ILE A 187 -13.46 16.06 -1.83
N SER A 188 -14.04 15.94 -0.64
CA SER A 188 -13.42 15.23 0.48
C SER A 188 -13.38 13.71 0.24
N LEU A 189 -12.52 13.00 0.98
CA LEU A 189 -12.48 11.54 0.97
C LEU A 189 -13.83 10.96 1.41
N GLN A 190 -14.50 11.58 2.38
CA GLN A 190 -15.80 11.12 2.84
C GLN A 190 -16.84 11.17 1.70
N GLU A 191 -16.93 12.30 0.99
CA GLU A 191 -17.83 12.43 -0.17
C GLU A 191 -17.47 11.46 -1.29
N TRP A 192 -16.18 11.18 -1.50
CA TRP A 192 -15.73 10.17 -2.45
C TRP A 192 -16.21 8.77 -2.03
N VAL A 193 -16.03 8.40 -0.76
CA VAL A 193 -16.49 7.10 -0.22
C VAL A 193 -18.01 6.96 -0.37
N GLU A 194 -18.78 7.97 0.02
CA GLU A 194 -20.25 7.95 -0.08
C GLU A 194 -20.75 7.80 -1.52
N LYS A 195 -20.00 8.30 -2.50
CA LYS A 195 -20.39 8.29 -3.91
C LYS A 195 -19.90 7.06 -4.68
N TYR A 196 -18.73 6.52 -4.32
CA TYR A 196 -17.99 5.56 -5.15
C TYR A 196 -17.64 4.25 -4.43
N SER A 197 -17.69 4.20 -3.10
CA SER A 197 -17.37 2.97 -2.37
C SER A 197 -18.54 1.99 -2.43
N GLN A 198 -18.28 0.80 -2.99
CA GLN A 198 -19.26 -0.29 -3.11
C GLN A 198 -19.58 -0.99 -1.77
N THR A 199 -19.03 -0.51 -0.65
CA THR A 199 -19.20 -1.08 0.69
C THR A 199 -20.22 -0.34 1.57
N SER A 200 -21.11 0.46 0.96
CA SER A 200 -22.28 1.05 1.65
C SER A 200 -23.43 0.07 1.80
#